data_AF-A0AAN8PN08-F1
#
_entry.id   AF-A0AAN8PN08-F1
#
_cell.length_a   1.000
_cell.length_b   1.000
_cell.length_c   1.000
_cell.angle_alpha   90.00
_cell.angle_beta   90.00
_cell.angle_gamma   90.00
#
_symmetry.space_group_name_H-M   'P 1'
#
loop_
_entity.id
_entity.type
_entity.pdbx_description
1 polymer ?
#
loop_
_entity_poly.entity_id
_entity_poly.type
_entity_poly.pdbx_seq_one_letter_code
_entity_poly.pdbx_strand_id
1 'polypeptide(L)'
;MAEAYAESFQALQLKLRAQGLQQQIRNFSGENHKRFNEWIRDVEKVGILVNADDNRIRILALQTSTGIVADYTLRHIQRYPQCTWNGLKTILQDRFSDMGDAQFALLKKL
;
A
#
# COMPACT_ATOMS: atom_id res chain seq x y z
N MET A 1 -6.52 -16.59 -33.45
CA MET A 1 -6.09 -15.18 -33.68
C MET A 1 -7.04 -14.20 -33.01
N ALA A 2 -8.34 -14.16 -33.34
CA ALA A 2 -9.31 -13.21 -32.75
C ALA A 2 -9.47 -13.32 -31.21
N GLU A 3 -9.46 -14.53 -30.64
CA GLU A 3 -9.56 -14.74 -29.18
C GLU A 3 -8.38 -14.16 -28.39
N ALA A 4 -7.15 -14.36 -28.87
CA ALA A 4 -5.95 -13.83 -28.22
C ALA A 4 -5.94 -12.29 -28.15
N TYR A 5 -6.49 -11.62 -29.17
CA TYR A 5 -6.67 -10.17 -29.15
C TYR A 5 -7.74 -9.75 -28.14
N ALA A 6 -8.86 -10.46 -28.05
CA ALA A 6 -9.93 -10.17 -27.10
C ALA A 6 -9.44 -10.28 -25.64
N GLU A 7 -8.67 -11.33 -25.32
CA GLU A 7 -8.05 -11.50 -24.01
C GLU A 7 -7.07 -10.38 -23.67
N SER A 8 -6.18 -10.03 -24.61
CA SER A 8 -5.22 -8.94 -24.41
C SER A 8 -5.90 -7.60 -24.18
N PHE A 9 -7.00 -7.32 -24.88
CA PHE A 9 -7.75 -6.08 -24.77
C PHE A 9 -8.52 -5.99 -23.44
N GLN A 10 -9.13 -7.09 -23.00
CA GLN A 10 -9.77 -7.17 -21.68
C GLN A 10 -8.76 -6.96 -20.55
N ALA A 11 -7.58 -7.59 -20.64
CA ALA A 11 -6.51 -7.39 -19.66
C ALA A 11 -6.03 -5.93 -19.62
N LEU A 12 -5.96 -5.26 -20.78
CA LEU A 12 -5.62 -3.84 -20.88
C LEU A 12 -6.68 -2.93 -20.28
N GLN A 13 -7.97 -3.18 -20.57
CA GLN A 13 -9.09 -2.45 -19.96
C GLN A 13 -9.10 -2.59 -18.44
N LEU A 14 -8.83 -3.79 -17.91
CA LEU A 14 -8.68 -4.02 -16.48
C LEU A 14 -7.53 -3.20 -15.88
N LYS A 15 -6.36 -3.19 -16.53
CA LYS A 15 -5.20 -2.36 -16.11
C LYS A 15 -5.49 -0.86 -16.14
N LEU A 16 -6.25 -0.38 -17.11
CA LEU A 16 -6.63 1.04 -17.19
C LEU A 16 -7.63 1.42 -16.10
N ARG A 17 -8.62 0.57 -15.83
CA ARG A 17 -9.54 0.78 -14.69
C ARG A 17 -8.79 0.74 -13.35
N ALA A 18 -7.79 -0.13 -13.24
CA ALA A 18 -6.93 -0.26 -12.08
C ALA A 18 -6.12 1.00 -11.74
N GLN A 19 -5.69 1.78 -12.73
CA GLN A 19 -4.94 3.03 -12.50
C GLN A 19 -5.76 4.06 -11.70
N GLY A 20 -7.07 4.13 -11.91
CA GLY A 20 -7.95 5.00 -11.12
C GLY A 20 -8.17 4.52 -9.68
N LEU A 21 -7.96 3.22 -9.41
CA LEU A 21 -8.16 2.65 -8.07
C LEU A 21 -7.08 3.09 -7.08
N GLN A 22 -5.88 3.42 -7.56
CA GLN A 22 -4.82 3.96 -6.70
C GLN A 22 -5.25 5.27 -6.06
N GLN A 23 -6.00 6.11 -6.78
CA GLN A 23 -6.54 7.38 -6.26
C GLN A 23 -7.64 7.19 -5.22
N GLN A 24 -8.20 5.97 -5.10
CA GLN A 24 -9.18 5.64 -4.06
C GLN A 24 -8.53 5.27 -2.73
N ILE A 25 -7.22 4.94 -2.74
CA ILE A 25 -6.48 4.66 -1.51
C ILE A 25 -6.10 6.00 -0.91
N ARG A 26 -6.59 6.24 0.31
CA ARG A 26 -6.18 7.41 1.07
C ARG A 26 -4.71 7.30 1.42
N ASN A 27 -3.95 8.38 1.21
CA ASN A 27 -2.55 8.42 1.62
C ASN A 27 -2.40 8.22 3.13
N PHE A 28 -1.35 7.49 3.51
CA PHE A 28 -1.01 7.24 4.91
C PHE A 28 0.35 7.87 5.25
N SER A 29 0.41 8.55 6.40
CA SER A 29 1.61 9.30 6.83
C SER A 29 2.13 8.90 8.21
N GLY A 30 1.52 7.89 8.83
CA GLY A 30 1.90 7.41 10.17
C GLY A 30 0.99 7.93 11.29
N GLU A 31 -0.24 8.33 10.98
CA GLU A 31 -1.12 9.03 11.90
C GLU A 31 -1.46 8.20 13.15
N ASN A 32 -2.15 7.06 13.00
CA ASN A 32 -2.50 6.18 14.11
C ASN A 32 -2.80 4.75 13.63
N HIS A 33 -2.91 3.82 14.58
CA HIS A 33 -3.14 2.41 14.30
C HIS A 33 -4.45 2.16 13.52
N LYS A 34 -5.53 2.91 13.81
CA LYS A 34 -6.79 2.78 13.07
C LYS A 34 -6.58 3.17 11.59
N ARG A 35 -5.93 4.30 11.33
CA ARG A 35 -5.60 4.77 9.98
C ARG A 35 -4.67 3.81 9.24
N PHE A 36 -3.71 3.21 9.94
CA PHE A 36 -2.85 2.18 9.39
C PHE A 36 -3.67 0.97 8.89
N ASN A 37 -4.58 0.45 9.73
CA ASN A 37 -5.42 -0.69 9.35
C ASN A 37 -6.37 -0.38 8.20
N GLU A 38 -6.96 0.83 8.17
CA GLU A 38 -7.77 1.30 7.05
C GLU A 38 -6.96 1.33 5.75
N TRP A 39 -5.77 1.92 5.78
CA TRP A 39 -4.88 2.01 4.63
C TRP A 39 -4.42 0.64 4.11
N ILE A 40 -4.01 -0.27 4.99
CA ILE A 40 -3.63 -1.64 4.62
C ILE A 40 -4.79 -2.35 3.92
N ARG A 41 -6.01 -2.23 4.45
CA ARG A 41 -7.20 -2.83 3.85
C ARG A 41 -7.46 -2.29 2.45
N ASP A 42 -7.31 -0.98 2.24
CA ASP A 42 -7.52 -0.35 0.94
C ASP A 42 -6.45 -0.78 -0.07
N VAL A 43 -5.18 -0.86 0.33
CA VAL A 43 -4.07 -1.38 -0.49
C VAL A 43 -4.34 -2.83 -0.91
N GLU A 44 -4.72 -3.70 0.03
CA GLU A 44 -5.01 -5.12 -0.27
C GLU A 44 -6.25 -5.28 -1.14
N LYS A 45 -7.31 -4.49 -0.90
CA LYS A 45 -8.52 -4.49 -1.73
C LYS A 45 -8.20 -4.13 -3.18
N VAL A 46 -7.41 -3.08 -3.39
CA VAL A 46 -6.98 -2.69 -4.74
C VAL A 46 -6.07 -3.77 -5.33
N GLY A 47 -5.14 -4.34 -4.54
CA GLY A 47 -4.31 -5.47 -4.97
C GLY A 47 -5.13 -6.63 -5.54
N ILE A 48 -6.21 -7.02 -4.85
CA ILE A 48 -7.13 -8.06 -5.30
C ILE A 48 -7.84 -7.65 -6.60
N LEU A 49 -8.40 -6.44 -6.66
CA LEU A 49 -9.17 -5.96 -7.83
C LEU A 49 -8.35 -5.95 -9.12
N VAL A 50 -7.03 -5.76 -9.01
CA VAL A 50 -6.13 -5.64 -10.16
C VAL A 50 -5.29 -6.90 -10.40
N ASN A 51 -5.56 -7.96 -9.63
CA ASN A 51 -4.76 -9.19 -9.60
C ASN A 51 -3.25 -8.90 -9.50
N ALA A 52 -2.90 -8.04 -8.52
CA ALA A 52 -1.54 -7.63 -8.27
C ALA A 52 -0.71 -8.80 -7.70
N ASP A 53 0.50 -8.97 -8.23
CA ASP A 53 1.50 -9.77 -7.55
C ASP A 53 2.06 -9.04 -6.34
N ASP A 54 2.83 -9.76 -5.53
CA ASP A 54 3.41 -9.24 -4.31
C ASP A 54 4.23 -7.95 -4.53
N ASN A 55 5.03 -7.93 -5.61
CA ASN A 55 5.80 -6.75 -6.00
C ASN A 55 4.92 -5.53 -6.28
N ARG A 56 3.83 -5.71 -7.03
CA ARG A 56 2.90 -4.63 -7.34
C ARG A 56 2.19 -4.09 -6.11
N ILE A 57 1.84 -4.94 -5.15
CA ILE A 57 1.25 -4.49 -3.88
C ILE A 57 2.26 -3.67 -3.07
N ARG A 58 3.53 -4.08 -3.01
CA ARG A 58 4.60 -3.29 -2.35
C ARG A 58 4.79 -1.91 -2.99
N ILE A 59 4.79 -1.84 -4.32
CA ILE A 59 4.88 -0.57 -5.04
C ILE A 59 3.63 0.29 -4.81
N LEU A 60 2.44 -0.30 -4.78
CA LEU A 60 1.19 0.40 -4.46
C LEU A 60 1.22 1.00 -3.06
N ALA A 61 1.71 0.26 -2.08
CA ALA A 61 1.90 0.76 -0.72
C ALA A 61 2.90 1.92 -0.71
N LEU A 62 4.03 1.81 -1.41
CA LEU A 62 4.99 2.92 -1.53
C LEU A 62 4.35 4.17 -2.13
N GLN A 63 3.58 4.03 -3.22
CA GLN A 63 2.92 5.14 -3.92
C GLN A 63 1.86 5.86 -3.09
N THR A 64 1.24 5.15 -2.14
CA THR A 64 0.16 5.68 -1.27
C THR A 64 0.65 5.99 0.14
N SER A 65 1.91 5.71 0.44
CA SER A 65 2.58 6.17 1.65
C SER A 65 3.14 7.58 1.43
N THR A 66 3.20 8.37 2.50
CA THR A 66 3.75 9.75 2.49
C THR A 66 4.58 10.01 3.73
N GLY A 67 5.40 11.08 3.69
CA GLY A 67 6.25 11.49 4.81
C GLY A 67 7.19 10.38 5.29
N ILE A 68 7.30 10.21 6.60
CA ILE A 68 8.21 9.24 7.23
C ILE A 68 7.93 7.79 6.82
N VAL A 69 6.66 7.46 6.52
CA VAL A 69 6.26 6.12 6.08
C VAL A 69 6.80 5.84 4.68
N ALA A 70 6.72 6.81 3.76
CA ALA A 70 7.26 6.67 2.41
C ALA A 70 8.78 6.50 2.42
N ASP A 71 9.49 7.34 3.18
CA ASP A 71 10.94 7.28 3.29
C ASP A 71 11.41 5.96 3.89
N TYR A 72 10.67 5.42 4.85
CA TYR A 72 10.97 4.13 5.45
C TYR A 72 10.68 2.97 4.48
N THR A 73 9.51 2.99 3.84
CA THR A 73 9.08 1.98 2.87
C THR A 73 10.05 1.88 1.70
N LEU A 74 10.45 3.02 1.14
CA LEU A 74 11.42 3.10 0.05
C LEU A 74 12.76 2.47 0.45
N ARG A 75 13.31 2.89 1.60
CA ARG A 75 14.58 2.34 2.11
C ARG A 75 14.50 0.84 2.34
N HIS A 76 13.38 0.35 2.87
CA HIS A 76 13.22 -1.08 3.13
C HIS A 76 13.16 -1.89 1.82
N ILE A 77 12.36 -1.45 0.83
CA ILE A 77 12.27 -2.13 -0.47
C ILE A 77 13.61 -2.12 -1.20
N GLN A 78 14.36 -1.01 -1.15
CA GLN A 78 15.69 -0.92 -1.74
C GLN A 78 16.69 -1.86 -1.05
N ARG A 79 16.62 -1.97 0.28
CA ARG A 79 17.51 -2.83 1.07
C ARG A 79 17.18 -4.31 0.90
N TYR A 80 15.90 -4.64 0.76
CA TYR A 80 15.39 -6.01 0.64
C TYR A 80 14.46 -6.15 -0.57
N PRO A 81 15.00 -6.20 -1.81
CA PRO A 81 14.18 -6.25 -3.02
C PRO A 81 13.24 -7.46 -3.11
N GLN A 82 13.62 -8.56 -2.44
CA GLN A 82 12.86 -9.82 -2.38
C GLN A 82 11.89 -9.90 -1.19
N CYS A 83 11.70 -8.81 -0.42
CA CYS A 83 10.73 -8.84 0.68
C CYS A 83 9.32 -9.09 0.14
N THR A 84 8.48 -9.78 0.91
CA THR A 84 7.07 -9.97 0.55
C THR A 84 6.23 -8.79 1.03
N TRP A 85 5.03 -8.63 0.47
CA TRP A 85 4.01 -7.71 0.97
C TRP A 85 3.71 -7.99 2.44
N ASN A 86 3.54 -9.27 2.82
CA ASN A 86 3.31 -9.63 4.21
C ASN A 86 4.48 -9.23 5.12
N GLY A 87 5.73 -9.44 4.67
CA GLY A 87 6.91 -9.00 5.42
C GLY A 87 6.96 -7.47 5.58
N LEU A 88 6.67 -6.73 4.51
CA LEU A 88 6.58 -5.28 4.53
C LEU A 88 5.46 -4.79 5.47
N LYS A 89 4.29 -5.42 5.42
CA LYS A 89 3.15 -5.12 6.30
C LYS A 89 3.52 -5.31 7.77
N THR A 90 4.18 -6.41 8.14
CA THR A 90 4.58 -6.68 9.52
C THR A 90 5.54 -5.61 10.05
N ILE A 91 6.57 -5.22 9.28
CA ILE A 91 7.51 -4.20 9.76
C ILE A 91 6.90 -2.79 9.83
N LEU A 92 5.94 -2.49 8.95
CA LEU A 92 5.24 -1.21 8.96
C LEU A 92 4.28 -1.17 10.15
N GLN A 93 3.63 -2.29 10.44
CA GLN A 93 2.80 -2.44 11.61
C GLN A 93 3.63 -2.25 12.88
N ASP A 94 4.71 -3.02 13.07
CA ASP A 94 5.61 -2.91 14.23
C ASP A 94 6.10 -1.47 14.47
N ARG A 95 6.45 -0.76 13.40
CA ARG A 95 6.99 0.60 13.50
C ARG A 95 5.92 1.67 13.73
N PHE A 96 4.80 1.59 13.03
CA PHE A 96 3.80 2.66 12.96
C PHE A 96 2.50 2.35 13.72
N SER A 97 2.34 1.15 14.28
CA SER A 97 1.28 0.88 15.27
C SER A 97 1.55 1.64 16.56
N ASP A 98 2.81 1.65 17.01
CA ASP A 98 3.18 2.14 18.34
C ASP A 98 3.46 3.65 18.35
N MET A 99 3.99 4.19 17.25
CA MET A 99 4.24 5.64 17.11
C MET A 99 2.96 6.47 17.16
N GLY A 100 1.83 5.93 16.67
CA GLY A 100 0.54 6.60 16.68
C GLY A 100 0.03 6.85 18.10
N ASP A 101 0.13 5.86 18.99
CA ASP A 101 -0.34 5.97 20.36
C ASP A 101 0.52 6.94 21.18
N ALA A 102 1.84 6.93 20.99
CA ALA A 102 2.75 7.84 21.68
C ALA A 102 2.57 9.32 21.27
N GLN A 103 2.40 9.61 19.98
CA GLN A 103 2.20 10.98 19.49
C GLN A 103 0.78 11.51 19.81
N PHE A 104 -0.26 10.68 19.73
CA PHE A 104 -1.62 11.08 20.11
C PHE A 104 -1.81 11.24 21.62
N ALA A 105 -1.11 10.46 22.45
CA ALA A 105 -1.13 10.64 23.91
C ALA A 105 -0.52 11.99 24.34
N LEU A 106 0.44 12.51 23.56
CA LEU A 106 1.03 13.83 23.80
C LEU A 106 0.07 14.97 23.45
N LEU A 107 -0.70 14.83 22.36
CA LEU A 107 -1.68 15.84 21.92
C LEU A 107 -2.94 15.91 22.80
N LYS A 108 -3.29 14.84 23.52
CA LYS A 108 -4.45 14.81 24.43
C LYS A 108 -4.17 15.28 25.87
N LYS A 109 -2.92 15.65 26.19
CA LYS A 109 -2.51 16.13 27.53
C LYS A 109 -2.33 17.66 27.64
N LEU A 110 -2.78 18.40 26.63
CA LEU A 110 -2.90 19.87 26.64
C LEU A 110 -4.38 20.25 26.66
#